data_AF-A0A413IG30-F1
#
_entry.id   AF-A0A413IG30-F1
#
_cell.length_a   1.000
_cell.length_b   1.000
_cell.length_c   1.000
_cell.angle_alpha   90.00
_cell.angle_beta   90.00
_cell.angle_gamma   90.00
#
_symmetry.space_group_name_H-M   'P 1'
#
loop_
_entity.id
_entity.type
_entity.pdbx_description
1 polymer ?
#
loop_
_entity_poly.entity_id
_entity_poly.type
_entity_poly.pdbx_seq_one_letter_code
_entity_poly.pdbx_strand_id
1 'polypeptide(L)'
;MGKETICVIDRSDLVSMLSELYEGRFDGREVDSHTATQILGISKSTLDRWIDRNLIRVSNAGEKRVERKFDLAYLFSLDVRQIKQQYRMLNK
;
A
#
# COMPACT_ATOMS: atom_id res chain seq x y z
N MET A 1 34.59 30.66 -5.90
CA MET A 1 33.12 30.72 -6.04
C MET A 1 32.64 29.32 -6.42
N GLY A 2 32.03 28.58 -5.49
CA GLY A 2 31.47 27.27 -5.80
C GLY A 2 30.25 27.44 -6.69
N LYS A 3 30.23 26.78 -7.86
CA LYS A 3 29.05 26.77 -8.72
C LYS A 3 27.95 26.02 -7.98
N GLU A 4 26.92 26.73 -7.55
CA GLU A 4 25.67 26.10 -7.09
C GLU A 4 25.16 25.26 -8.25
N THR A 5 25.35 23.94 -8.12
CA THR A 5 24.97 22.98 -9.15
C THR A 5 23.58 22.53 -8.76
N ILE A 6 22.56 22.98 -9.51
CA ILE A 6 21.19 22.50 -9.33
C ILE A 6 21.19 21.04 -9.79
N CYS A 7 21.12 20.11 -8.84
CA CYS A 7 20.89 18.70 -9.14
C CYS A 7 19.44 18.54 -9.60
N VAL A 8 19.24 18.26 -10.88
CA VAL A 8 17.94 17.87 -11.42
C VAL A 8 17.81 16.37 -11.19
N ILE A 9 16.92 15.98 -10.27
CA ILE A 9 16.58 14.58 -10.00
C ILE A 9 15.35 14.24 -10.85
N ASP A 10 15.39 13.11 -11.57
CA ASP A 10 14.21 12.62 -12.27
C ASP A 10 13.11 12.27 -11.26
N ARG A 11 11.86 12.52 -11.62
CA ARG A 11 10.72 12.16 -10.80
C ARG A 11 10.70 10.66 -10.48
N SER A 12 11.10 9.79 -11.42
CA SER A 12 11.19 8.35 -11.15
C SER A 12 12.18 8.04 -10.04
N ASP A 13 13.36 8.64 -10.10
CA ASP A 13 14.45 8.39 -9.17
C ASP A 13 14.10 8.92 -7.78
N LEU A 14 13.44 10.08 -7.72
CA LEU A 14 12.91 10.62 -6.47
C LEU A 14 11.87 9.69 -5.84
N VAL A 15 10.95 9.13 -6.64
CA VAL A 15 9.95 8.17 -6.14
C VAL A 15 10.63 6.91 -5.63
N SER A 16 11.57 6.34 -6.38
CA SER A 16 12.34 5.17 -5.95
C SER A 16 13.12 5.40 -4.66
N MET A 17 13.80 6.54 -4.53
CA MET A 17 14.51 6.91 -3.31
C MET A 17 13.56 7.06 -2.12
N LEU A 18 12.39 7.65 -2.32
CA LEU A 18 11.39 7.77 -1.26
C LEU A 18 10.84 6.40 -0.85
N SER A 19 10.53 5.52 -1.81
CA SER A 19 10.09 4.15 -1.51
C SER A 19 11.15 3.37 -0.73
N GLU A 20 12.42 3.44 -1.10
CA GLU A 20 13.49 2.79 -0.33
C GLU A 20 13.64 3.35 1.09
N LEU A 21 13.61 4.68 1.25
CA LEU A 21 13.82 5.34 2.53
C LEU A 21 12.64 5.18 3.49
N TYR A 22 11.41 5.10 2.96
CA TYR A 22 10.18 5.04 3.75
C TYR A 22 9.60 3.63 3.82
N GLU A 23 9.37 2.97 2.69
CA GLU A 23 8.67 1.67 2.64
C GLU A 23 9.60 0.53 3.10
N GLY A 24 10.88 0.57 2.72
CA GLY A 24 11.87 -0.46 3.12
C GLY A 24 12.06 -0.60 4.64
N ARG A 25 11.72 0.43 5.43
CA ARG A 25 11.78 0.36 6.91
C ARG A 25 10.69 -0.52 7.52
N PHE A 26 9.63 -0.78 6.76
CA PHE A 26 8.44 -1.49 7.22
C PHE A 26 8.28 -2.87 6.56
N ASP A 27 9.22 -3.27 5.71
CA ASP A 27 9.19 -4.58 5.04
C ASP A 27 9.16 -5.73 6.06
N GLY A 28 8.26 -6.69 5.84
CA GLY A 28 8.03 -7.82 6.72
C GLY A 28 7.29 -7.49 8.03
N ARG A 29 6.87 -6.24 8.25
CA ARG A 29 6.04 -5.89 9.41
C ARG A 29 4.58 -6.15 9.10
N GLU A 30 4.00 -7.12 9.80
CA GLU A 30 2.58 -7.43 9.66
C GLU A 30 1.71 -6.58 10.59
N VAL A 31 0.59 -6.10 10.07
CA VAL A 31 -0.47 -5.41 10.84
C VAL A 31 -1.82 -6.12 10.66
N ASP A 32 -2.72 -5.90 11.63
CA ASP A 32 -4.07 -6.45 11.59
C ASP A 32 -5.01 -5.67 10.64
N SER A 33 -6.24 -6.16 10.52
CA SER A 33 -7.26 -5.52 9.66
C SER A 33 -7.69 -4.14 10.17
N HIS A 34 -7.66 -3.89 11.48
CA HIS A 34 -8.04 -2.60 12.05
C HIS A 34 -7.02 -1.53 11.67
N THR A 35 -5.73 -1.79 11.89
CA THR A 35 -4.65 -0.90 11.46
C THR A 35 -4.65 -0.71 9.95
N ALA A 36 -4.85 -1.77 9.16
CA ALA A 36 -4.96 -1.64 7.70
C ALA A 36 -6.08 -0.68 7.28
N THR A 37 -7.25 -0.73 7.92
CA THR A 37 -8.34 0.22 7.63
C THR A 37 -7.99 1.67 7.96
N GLN A 38 -7.26 1.90 9.04
CA GLN A 38 -6.81 3.24 9.45
C GLN A 38 -5.80 3.81 8.44
N ILE A 39 -4.82 3.01 8.03
CA ILE A 39 -3.80 3.41 7.05
C ILE A 39 -4.44 3.75 5.70
N LEU A 40 -5.33 2.89 5.21
CA LEU A 40 -5.96 3.07 3.90
C LEU A 40 -7.09 4.10 3.89
N GLY A 41 -7.57 4.53 5.07
CA GLY A 41 -8.70 5.46 5.20
C GLY A 41 -10.00 4.90 4.63
N ILE A 42 -10.31 3.63 4.88
CA ILE A 42 -11.51 2.94 4.39
C ILE A 42 -12.21 2.16 5.51
N SER A 43 -13.49 1.82 5.31
CA SER A 43 -14.20 0.95 6.25
C SER A 43 -13.71 -0.51 6.15
N LYS A 44 -13.86 -1.27 7.24
CA LYS A 44 -13.61 -2.73 7.24
C LYS A 44 -14.38 -3.46 6.13
N SER A 45 -15.66 -3.11 5.95
CA SER A 45 -16.48 -3.67 4.87
C SER A 45 -15.97 -3.35 3.46
N THR A 46 -15.24 -2.25 3.29
CA THR A 46 -14.60 -1.91 2.00
C THR A 46 -13.32 -2.71 1.82
N LEU A 47 -12.52 -2.82 2.87
CA LEU A 47 -11.32 -3.65 2.88
C LEU A 47 -11.64 -5.11 2.52
N ASP A 48 -12.66 -5.69 3.18
CA ASP A 48 -13.10 -7.06 2.91
C ASP A 48 -13.49 -7.26 1.44
N ARG A 49 -14.29 -6.34 0.89
CA ARG A 49 -14.68 -6.38 -0.53
C ARG A 49 -13.51 -6.24 -1.50
N TRP A 50 -12.49 -5.46 -1.14
CA TRP A 50 -11.30 -5.31 -1.98
C TRP A 50 -10.41 -6.55 -1.95
N ILE A 51 -10.32 -7.22 -0.80
CA ILE A 51 -9.64 -8.51 -0.66
C ILE A 51 -10.35 -9.58 -1.48
N ASP A 52 -11.69 -9.68 -1.36
CA ASP A 52 -12.48 -10.68 -2.10
C ASP A 52 -12.39 -10.50 -3.62
N ARG A 53 -12.11 -9.27 -4.09
CA ARG A 53 -11.88 -8.93 -5.50
C ARG A 53 -10.41 -8.98 -5.92
N ASN A 54 -9.52 -9.50 -5.07
CA ASN A 54 -8.06 -9.56 -5.29
C ASN A 54 -7.41 -8.19 -5.60
N LEU A 55 -7.98 -7.11 -5.10
CA LEU A 55 -7.41 -5.75 -5.22
C LEU A 55 -6.38 -5.45 -4.13
N ILE A 56 -6.51 -6.12 -2.98
CA ILE A 56 -5.57 -6.04 -1.86
C ILE A 56 -5.12 -7.46 -1.51
N ARG A 57 -3.81 -7.63 -1.31
CA ARG A 57 -3.20 -8.88 -0.89
C ARG A 57 -3.20 -9.00 0.63
N VAL A 58 -3.29 -10.24 1.11
CA VAL A 58 -3.22 -10.60 2.52
C VAL A 58 -2.02 -11.53 2.69
N SER A 59 -1.19 -11.32 3.71
CA SER A 59 0.04 -12.09 3.94
C SER A 59 -0.24 -13.54 4.26
N ASN A 60 -1.32 -13.82 5.00
CA ASN A 60 -1.76 -15.16 5.39
C ASN A 60 -2.95 -15.68 4.55
N ALA A 61 -2.96 -15.38 3.25
CA ALA A 61 -3.98 -15.87 2.33
C ALA A 61 -3.95 -17.42 2.23
N GLY A 62 -4.81 -18.09 3.02
CA GLY A 62 -4.92 -19.55 3.05
C GLY A 62 -5.17 -20.12 4.45
N GLU A 63 -4.86 -19.35 5.50
CA GLU A 63 -5.11 -19.75 6.88
C GLU A 63 -6.57 -19.51 7.26
N LYS A 64 -7.35 -20.58 7.39
CA LYS A 64 -8.76 -20.49 7.83
C LYS A 64 -8.83 -20.15 9.31
N ARG A 65 -9.69 -19.19 9.68
CA ARG A 65 -10.01 -18.75 11.06
C ARG A 65 -8.91 -17.96 11.78
N VAL A 66 -7.89 -17.50 11.06
CA VAL A 66 -6.87 -16.60 11.61
C VAL A 66 -7.23 -15.16 11.24
N GLU A 67 -6.87 -14.20 12.10
CA GLU A 67 -6.97 -12.78 11.78
C GLU A 67 -6.14 -12.46 10.54
N ARG A 68 -6.73 -11.71 9.60
CA ARG A 68 -6.05 -11.34 8.35
C ARG A 68 -4.91 -10.37 8.64
N LYS A 69 -3.74 -10.68 8.09
CA LYS A 69 -2.53 -9.89 8.23
C LYS A 69 -2.11 -9.24 6.94
N PHE A 70 -1.53 -8.06 7.04
CA PHE A 70 -1.08 -7.26 5.91
C PHE A 70 0.34 -6.80 6.14
N ASP A 71 1.17 -6.91 5.11
CA ASP A 71 2.48 -6.27 5.13
C ASP A 71 2.33 -4.75 5.11
N LEU A 72 3.00 -4.08 6.05
CA LEU A 72 2.87 -2.64 6.26
C LEU A 72 3.51 -1.83 5.13
N ALA A 73 4.67 -2.27 4.61
CA ALA A 73 5.32 -1.61 3.48
C ALA A 73 4.40 -1.66 2.25
N TYR A 74 3.81 -2.83 1.98
CA TYR A 74 2.82 -3.00 0.93
C TYR A 74 1.62 -2.06 1.11
N LEU A 75 1.06 -1.93 2.31
CA LEU A 75 -0.06 -1.01 2.54
C LEU A 75 0.31 0.44 2.21
N PHE A 76 1.53 0.88 2.53
CA PHE A 76 2.00 2.23 2.19
C PHE A 76 2.28 2.41 0.70
N SER A 77 2.62 1.34 -0.02
CA SER A 77 2.85 1.40 -1.46
C SER A 77 1.55 1.48 -2.28
N LEU A 78 0.37 1.37 -1.67
CA LEU A 78 -0.92 1.34 -2.37
C LEU A 78 -1.45 2.74 -2.71
N ASP A 79 -1.81 2.96 -3.98
CA ASP A 79 -2.64 4.10 -4.37
C ASP A 79 -4.14 3.76 -4.19
N VAL A 80 -4.69 4.21 -3.05
CA VAL A 80 -6.11 4.04 -2.70
C VAL A 80 -7.05 4.63 -3.76
N ARG A 81 -6.66 5.70 -4.48
CA ARG A 81 -7.48 6.29 -5.54
C ARG A 81 -7.55 5.37 -6.74
N GLN A 82 -6.42 4.77 -7.12
CA GLN A 82 -6.34 3.80 -8.21
C GLN A 82 -7.16 2.55 -7.90
N ILE A 83 -7.06 2.01 -6.68
CA ILE A 83 -7.85 0.84 -6.25
C ILE A 83 -9.35 1.15 -6.30
N LYS A 84 -9.78 2.34 -5.83
CA LYS A 84 -11.18 2.77 -5.92
C LYS A 84 -11.69 2.79 -7.37
N GLN A 85 -10.86 3.25 -8.31
CA GLN A 85 -11.23 3.24 -9.73
C GLN A 85 -11.34 1.82 -10.28
N GLN A 86 -10.37 0.95 -10.00
CA GLN A 86 -10.41 -0.46 -10.40
C GLN A 86 -11.66 -1.17 -9.85
N TYR A 87 -11.96 -0.97 -8.56
CA TYR A 87 -13.16 -1.55 -7.94
C TYR A 87 -14.46 -1.07 -8.61
N ARG A 88 -14.53 0.20 -9.04
CA ARG A 88 -15.71 0.70 -9.79
C ARG A 88 -15.84 0.04 -11.16
N MET A 89 -14.73 -0.23 -11.85
CA MET A 89 -14.76 -0.90 -13.15
C MET A 89 -15.17 -2.37 -13.05
N LEU A 90 -14.79 -3.07 -11.98
CA LEU A 90 -15.19 -4.45 -11.73
C LEU A 90 -16.67 -4.64 -11.37
N ASN A 91 -17.38 -3.56 -11.04
CA ASN A 91 -18.80 -3.59 -10.70
C ASN A 91 -19.67 -2.84 -11.73
N LYS A 92 -19.13 -2.57 -12.92
CA LYS A 92 -19.90 -2.19 -14.10
C LYS A 92 -20.27 -3.45 -14.88
#